data_AF-A0A5U1CKH0-F1
#
_entry.id   AF-A0A5U1CKH0-F1
#
_cell.length_a   1.000
_cell.length_b   1.000
_cell.length_c   1.000
_cell.angle_alpha   90.00
_cell.angle_beta   90.00
_cell.angle_gamma   90.00
#
_symmetry.space_group_name_H-M   'P 1'
#
loop_
_entity.id
_entity.type
_entity.pdbx_description
1 polymer ?
#
loop_
_entity_poly.entity_id
_entity_poly.type
_entity_poly.pdbx_seq_one_letter_code
_entity_poly.pdbx_strand_id
1 'polypeptide(L)' 'MSEYYYSFKEKGFFWQPDTESDNYPDDLIPLTDEYYRELMQGQVDGKYIEHR' A
#
# COMPACT_ATOMS: atom_id res chain seq x y z
N MET A 1 -7.43 -12.69 2.35
CA MET A 1 -7.60 -11.23 2.25
C MET A 1 -6.21 -10.63 2.28
N SER A 2 -5.96 -9.55 1.55
CA SER A 2 -4.66 -8.87 1.59
C SER A 2 -4.59 -8.06 2.90
N GLU A 3 -3.47 -8.12 3.60
CA GLU A 3 -3.26 -7.33 4.83
C GLU A 3 -2.76 -5.90 4.52
N TYR A 4 -2.24 -5.67 3.31
CA TYR A 4 -1.57 -4.43 2.92
C TYR A 4 -2.17 -3.82 1.67
N TYR A 5 -2.37 -2.51 1.72
CA TYR A 5 -2.95 -1.75 0.64
C TYR A 5 -2.04 -0.57 0.29
N TYR A 6 -2.16 -0.07 -0.92
CA TYR A 6 -1.50 1.15 -1.35
C TYR A 6 -2.51 2.15 -1.88
N SER A 7 -2.38 3.41 -1.48
CA SER A 7 -3.09 4.54 -2.06
C SER A 7 -2.14 5.34 -2.94
N PHE A 8 -2.55 5.56 -4.20
CA PHE A 8 -1.80 6.41 -5.12
C PHE A 8 -1.94 7.89 -4.77
N LYS A 9 -3.14 8.31 -4.36
CA LYS A 9 -3.43 9.69 -3.96
C LYS A 9 -2.60 10.10 -2.73
N GLU A 10 -2.57 9.26 -1.71
CA GLU A 10 -1.81 9.50 -0.47
C GLU A 10 -0.33 9.13 -0.59
N LYS A 11 0.06 8.44 -1.67
CA LYS A 11 1.41 7.90 -1.89
C LYS A 11 1.92 7.10 -0.68
N GLY A 12 1.04 6.26 -0.14
CA GLY A 12 1.24 5.64 1.17
C GLY A 12 0.73 4.20 1.21
N PHE A 13 1.33 3.43 2.11
CA PHE A 13 0.91 2.07 2.44
C PHE A 13 -0.01 2.08 3.65
N PHE A 14 -1.03 1.25 3.60
CA PHE A 14 -2.05 1.12 4.63
C PHE A 14 -2.16 -0.34 5.03
N TRP A 15 -2.29 -0.58 6.32
CA TRP A 15 -2.64 -1.89 6.86
C TRP A 15 -4.11 -1.83 7.28
N GLN A 16 -4.94 -2.73 6.74
CA GLN A 16 -6.34 -2.80 7.13
C GLN A 16 -6.51 -3.90 8.19
N PRO A 17 -6.80 -3.57 9.46
CA PRO A 17 -7.28 -4.56 10.41
C PRO A 17 -8.68 -5.02 10.02
N ASP A 18 -9.09 -6.19 10.49
CA ASP A 18 -10.46 -6.75 10.34
C ASP A 18 -11.59 -5.85 10.91
N THR A 19 -11.24 -4.70 11.49
CA THR A 19 -12.18 -3.69 11.98
C THR A 19 -12.26 -2.56 10.98
N GLU A 20 -13.41 -2.45 10.31
CA GLU A 20 -13.72 -1.35 9.39
C GLU A 20 -13.51 -0.01 10.12
N SER A 21 -12.61 0.81 9.58
CA SER A 21 -12.41 2.20 9.98
C SER A 21 -12.84 3.06 8.81
N ASP A 22 -13.75 4.00 9.03
CA ASP A 22 -14.29 4.91 8.00
C ASP A 22 -13.24 5.88 7.42
N ASN A 23 -11.97 5.79 7.84
CA ASN A 23 -10.91 6.75 7.49
C ASN A 23 -9.92 6.23 6.43
N TYR A 24 -10.30 5.23 5.63
CA TYR A 24 -9.43 4.74 4.55
C TYR A 24 -9.58 5.56 3.27
N PRO A 25 -8.49 5.72 2.48
CA PRO A 25 -8.58 6.27 1.13
C PRO A 25 -9.56 5.48 0.25
N ASP A 26 -10.22 6.17 -0.67
CA ASP A 26 -11.15 5.57 -1.62
C ASP A 26 -10.45 4.82 -2.76
N ASP A 27 -9.13 5.01 -2.92
CA ASP A 27 -8.30 4.48 -3.99
C ASP A 27 -7.36 3.35 -3.54
N LEU A 28 -7.67 2.68 -2.42
CA LEU A 28 -6.86 1.58 -1.91
C LEU A 28 -6.84 0.40 -2.89
N ILE A 29 -5.63 -0.05 -3.21
CA ILE A 29 -5.37 -1.24 -4.02
C ILE A 29 -4.75 -2.31 -3.14
N PRO A 30 -5.30 -3.55 -3.12
CA PRO A 30 -4.75 -4.62 -2.33
C PRO A 30 -3.40 -5.09 -2.87
N LEU A 31 -2.46 -5.38 -1.98
CA LEU A 31 -1.14 -5.92 -2.29
C LEU A 31 -1.01 -7.34 -1.71
N THR A 32 -0.31 -8.22 -2.40
CA THR A 32 0.19 -9.42 -1.72
C THR A 32 1.31 -9.04 -0.76
N ASP A 33 1.53 -9.84 0.28
CA ASP A 33 2.63 -9.61 1.23
C ASP A 33 3.99 -9.59 0.54
N GLU A 34 4.17 -10.43 -0.48
CA GLU A 34 5.38 -10.46 -1.32
C GLU A 34 5.57 -9.13 -2.04
N TYR A 35 4.53 -8.64 -2.71
CA TYR A 35 4.61 -7.40 -3.46
C TYR A 35 4.80 -6.18 -2.54
N TYR A 36 4.15 -6.17 -1.37
CA TYR A 36 4.41 -5.16 -0.34
C TYR A 36 5.89 -5.12 0.07
N ARG A 37 6.52 -6.28 0.31
CA ARG A 37 7.94 -6.37 0.67
C ARG A 37 8.86 -5.87 -0.45
N GLU A 38 8.56 -6.21 -1.70
CA GLU A 38 9.33 -5.71 -2.85
C GLU A 38 9.27 -4.19 -2.96
N LEU A 39 8.08 -3.61 -2.76
CA LEU A 39 7.91 -2.15 -2.79
C LEU A 39 8.64 -1.47 -1.63
N MET A 40 8.57 -2.03 -0.42
CA MET A 40 9.34 -1.56 0.75
C MET A 40 10.85 -1.60 0.48
N GLN A 41 11.35 -2.70 -0.08
CA GLN A 41 12.77 -2.80 -0.44
C GLN A 41 13.15 -1.79 -1.51
N GLY A 42 12.30 -1.58 -2.51
CA GLY A 42 12.50 -0.53 -3.51
C GLY A 42 12.65 0.86 -2.89
N GLN A 43 11.83 1.20 -1.89
CA GLN A 43 11.95 2.47 -1.17
C GLN A 43 13.27 2.58 -0.40
N VAL A 44 13.70 1.50 0.28
CA VAL A 44 15.01 1.44 0.95
C VAL A 44 16.16 1.65 -0.04
N ASP A 45 16.03 1.12 -1.25
CA ASP A 45 17.00 1.28 -2.34
C ASP A 45 16.93 2.65 -3.04
N GLY A 46 16.05 3.56 -2.58
CA GLY A 46 15.90 4.90 -3.14
C GLY A 46 15.03 4.97 -4.41
N LYS A 47 14.25 3.94 -4.71
CA LYS A 47 13.29 3.93 -5.81
C LYS A 47 11.99 4.62 -5.40
N TYR A 48 11.30 5.19 -6.37
CA TYR A 48 9.98 5.78 -6.21
C TYR A 48 8.94 4.98 -6.98
N ILE A 49 7.72 4.94 -6.46
CA ILE A 49 6.56 4.40 -7.16
C ILE A 49 6.09 5.46 -8.15
N GLU A 50 6.12 5.14 -9.44
CA GLU A 50 5.58 5.97 -10.52
C GLU A 50 4.25 5.39 -10.99
N HIS A 51 3.27 6.26 -11.24
CA HIS A 51 2.03 5.92 -11.93
C HIS A 51 1.92 6.85 -13.14
N ARG A 52 1.82 6.28 -14.34
CA ARG A 52 1.67 7.00 -15.61
C ARG A 52 0.28 6.83 -16.17
#